data_AF-A0A3M6F1X6-F1
#
_entry.id   AF-A0A3M6F1X6-F1
#
_cell.length_a   1.000
_cell.length_b   1.000
_cell.length_c   1.000
_cell.angle_alpha   90.00
_cell.angle_beta   90.00
_cell.angle_gamma   90.00
#
_symmetry.space_group_name_H-M   'P 1'
#
loop_
_entity.id
_entity.type
_entity.pdbx_description
1 polymer ?
#
loop_
_entity_poly.entity_id
_entity_poly.type
_entity_poly.pdbx_seq_one_letter_code
_entity_poly.pdbx_strand_id
1 'polypeptide(L)'
;MSNKNTTAAEFYLNQFNDYANELSFNGETLHAVTDKSVILKKPNGKLVNFNKSDLKQDITFQMEMGILNEEEITHENAQSKFVQMRSLLPA
;
A
#
# COMPACT_ATOMS: atom_id res chain seq x y z
N MET A 1 9.28 -10.68 18.16
CA MET A 1 7.91 -10.37 17.70
C MET A 1 7.78 -10.83 16.24
N SER A 2 6.55 -11.00 15.76
CA SER A 2 6.19 -10.71 14.35
C SER A 2 6.38 -11.79 13.28
N ASN A 3 5.63 -12.91 13.37
CA ASN A 3 5.15 -13.62 12.17
C ASN A 3 3.69 -13.24 11.80
N LYS A 4 2.87 -12.90 12.79
CA LYS A 4 1.49 -12.43 12.56
C LYS A 4 1.47 -11.11 11.78
N ASN A 5 2.25 -10.12 12.23
CA ASN A 5 2.23 -8.77 11.65
C ASN A 5 2.80 -8.73 10.22
N THR A 6 3.78 -9.58 9.88
CA THR A 6 4.26 -9.71 8.49
C THR A 6 3.18 -10.25 7.56
N THR A 7 2.33 -11.15 8.06
CA THR A 7 1.17 -11.68 7.33
C THR A 7 0.10 -10.60 7.18
N ALA A 8 -0.14 -9.79 8.22
CA ALA A 8 -1.09 -8.68 8.18
C ALA A 8 -0.67 -7.56 7.21
N ALA A 9 0.62 -7.18 7.19
CA ALA A 9 1.15 -6.19 6.24
C ALA A 9 1.05 -6.67 4.78
N GLU A 10 1.30 -7.96 4.53
CA GLU A 10 1.10 -8.56 3.22
C GLU A 10 -0.37 -8.56 2.80
N PHE A 11 -1.26 -8.98 3.71
CA PHE A 11 -2.69 -8.98 3.48
C PHE A 11 -3.20 -7.57 3.18
N TYR A 12 -2.81 -6.58 3.98
CA TYR A 12 -3.13 -5.17 3.79
C TYR A 12 -2.71 -4.65 2.42
N LEU A 13 -1.47 -4.93 1.99
CA LEU A 13 -0.99 -4.51 0.67
C LEU A 13 -1.77 -5.16 -0.48
N ASN A 14 -2.11 -6.44 -0.35
CA ASN A 14 -2.81 -7.18 -1.41
C ASN A 14 -4.23 -6.69 -1.64
N GLN A 15 -4.93 -6.24 -0.60
CA GLN A 15 -6.30 -5.74 -0.73
C GLN A 15 -6.41 -4.49 -1.60
N PHE A 16 -5.34 -3.70 -1.73
CA PHE A 16 -5.34 -2.56 -2.65
C PHE A 16 -5.47 -2.97 -4.13
N ASN A 17 -5.14 -4.21 -4.48
CA ASN A 17 -5.22 -4.67 -5.87
C ASN A 17 -6.65 -4.63 -6.41
N ASP A 18 -7.65 -4.82 -5.55
CA ASP A 18 -9.06 -4.78 -5.93
C ASP A 18 -9.54 -3.37 -6.33
N TYR A 19 -8.76 -2.34 -5.96
CA TYR A 19 -9.02 -0.92 -6.23
C TYR A 19 -7.98 -0.32 -7.21
N ALA A 20 -7.29 -1.18 -7.94
CA ALA A 20 -6.29 -0.76 -8.90
C ALA A 20 -6.88 0.19 -9.96
N ASN A 21 -6.15 1.25 -10.25
CA ASN A 21 -6.51 2.36 -11.15
C ASN A 21 -7.62 3.30 -10.63
N GLU A 22 -8.21 3.04 -9.46
CA GLU A 22 -9.21 3.91 -8.84
C GLU A 22 -8.58 4.85 -7.79
N LEU A 23 -7.53 4.36 -7.12
CA LEU A 23 -6.87 5.07 -6.03
C LEU A 23 -5.80 6.01 -6.57
N SER A 24 -5.87 7.29 -6.22
CA SER A 24 -4.89 8.29 -6.65
C SER A 24 -4.54 9.31 -5.58
N PHE A 25 -3.30 9.80 -5.61
CA PHE A 25 -2.80 10.82 -4.70
C PHE A 25 -1.70 11.63 -5.38
N ASN A 26 -1.79 12.96 -5.34
CA ASN A 26 -0.84 13.87 -6.02
C ASN A 26 -0.59 13.53 -7.50
N GLY A 27 -1.64 13.06 -8.20
CA GLY A 27 -1.57 12.66 -9.61
C GLY A 27 -0.89 11.31 -9.87
N GLU A 28 -0.45 10.61 -8.83
CA GLU A 28 -0.01 9.22 -8.91
C GLU A 28 -1.18 8.30 -8.67
N THR A 29 -1.37 7.30 -9.53
CA THR A 29 -2.44 6.32 -9.41
C THR A 29 -1.86 4.97 -9.05
N LEU A 30 -2.49 4.24 -8.14
CA LEU A 30 -2.18 2.82 -7.96
C LEU A 30 -2.49 2.10 -9.26
N HIS A 31 -1.51 1.45 -9.88
CA HIS A 31 -1.74 0.72 -11.12
C HIS A 31 -1.99 -0.77 -10.89
N ALA A 32 -1.22 -1.38 -9.99
CA ALA A 32 -1.35 -2.79 -9.62
C ALA A 32 -0.59 -3.09 -8.33
N VAL A 33 -1.01 -4.15 -7.63
CA VAL A 33 -0.19 -4.81 -6.60
C VAL A 33 0.07 -6.24 -7.04
N THR A 34 1.35 -6.59 -7.13
CA THR A 34 1.82 -7.93 -7.53
C THR A 34 2.44 -8.63 -6.33
N ASP A 35 2.81 -9.90 -6.52
CA ASP A 35 3.52 -10.67 -5.48
C ASP A 35 4.80 -9.99 -4.98
N LYS A 36 5.47 -9.20 -5.84
CA LYS A 36 6.79 -8.61 -5.55
C LYS A 36 6.78 -7.09 -5.44
N SER A 37 5.78 -6.42 -5.98
CA SER A 37 5.83 -4.96 -6.11
C SER A 37 4.47 -4.30 -6.08
N VAL A 38 4.43 -3.10 -5.49
CA VAL A 38 3.36 -2.11 -5.66
C VAL A 38 3.77 -1.19 -6.81
N ILE A 39 2.89 -1.05 -7.81
CA ILE A 39 3.17 -0.30 -9.03
C ILE A 39 2.32 0.96 -9.03
N LEU A 40 2.97 2.12 -9.10
CA LEU A 40 2.30 3.41 -9.24
C LEU A 40 2.51 3.96 -10.65
N LYS A 41 1.45 4.54 -11.22
CA LYS A 41 1.50 5.30 -12.47
C LYS A 41 1.60 6.79 -12.14
N LYS A 42 2.71 7.41 -12.54
CA LYS A 42 2.95 8.85 -12.41
C LYS A 42 2.06 9.65 -13.40
N PRO A 43 1.87 10.98 -13.20
CA PRO A 43 1.07 11.81 -14.11
C PRO A 43 1.52 11.78 -15.57
N ASN A 44 2.82 11.61 -15.81
CA ASN A 44 3.41 11.51 -17.15
C ASN A 44 3.25 10.11 -17.78
N GLY A 45 2.51 9.21 -17.15
CA GLY A 45 2.28 7.83 -17.60
C GLY A 45 3.39 6.84 -17.25
N LYS A 46 4.50 7.28 -16.64
CA LYS A 46 5.59 6.39 -16.23
C LYS A 46 5.14 5.49 -15.08
N LEU A 47 5.45 4.20 -15.17
CA LEU A 47 5.27 3.25 -14.07
C LEU A 47 6.51 3.24 -13.17
N VAL A 48 6.28 3.28 -11.87
CA VAL A 48 7.30 3.18 -10.82
C VAL A 48 6.94 2.00 -9.94
N ASN A 49 7.92 1.12 -9.74
CA ASN A 49 7.74 -0.11 -8.97
C ASN A 49 8.40 0.06 -7.61
N PHE A 50 7.66 -0.22 -6.55
CA PHE A 50 8.16 -0.26 -5.18
C PHE A 50 8.20 -1.69 -4.70
N ASN A 51 9.32 -2.10 -4.11
CA ASN A 51 9.47 -3.44 -3.60
C ASN A 51 8.52 -3.68 -2.43
N LYS A 52 7.72 -4.75 -2.55
CA LYS A 52 6.74 -5.12 -1.54
C LYS A 52 7.39 -5.58 -0.24
N SER A 53 8.59 -6.17 -0.27
CA SER A 53 9.27 -6.60 0.97
C SER A 53 9.59 -5.41 1.87
N ASP A 54 10.02 -4.31 1.27
CA ASP A 54 10.49 -3.13 1.99
C ASP A 54 9.28 -2.42 2.61
N LEU A 55 8.23 -2.24 1.81
CA LEU A 55 6.92 -1.76 2.27
C LEU A 55 6.32 -2.59 3.40
N LYS A 56 6.46 -3.92 3.36
CA LYS A 56 5.96 -4.79 4.44
C LYS A 56 6.63 -4.51 5.78
N GLN A 57 7.92 -4.18 5.78
CA GLN A 57 8.65 -3.83 7.01
C GLN A 57 8.13 -2.51 7.59
N ASP A 58 7.98 -1.48 6.76
CA ASP A 58 7.47 -0.18 7.19
C ASP A 58 6.03 -0.28 7.70
N ILE A 59 5.16 -1.00 6.99
CA ILE A 59 3.76 -1.20 7.39
C ILE A 59 3.69 -2.00 8.70
N THR A 60 4.50 -3.05 8.85
CA THR A 60 4.57 -3.83 10.10
C THR A 60 4.92 -2.93 11.28
N PHE A 61 5.93 -2.07 11.13
CA PHE A 61 6.33 -1.13 12.16
C PHE A 61 5.22 -0.13 12.50
N GLN A 62 4.54 0.42 11.49
CA GLN A 62 3.43 1.36 11.69
C GLN A 62 2.22 0.70 12.38
N MET A 63 1.96 -0.59 12.10
CA MET A 63 0.94 -1.37 12.80
C MET A 63 1.32 -1.63 14.27
N GLU A 64 2.58 -1.95 14.54
CA GLU A 64 3.10 -2.11 15.91
C GLU A 64 3.00 -0.82 16.73
N MET A 65 3.14 0.33 16.08
CA MET A 65 2.96 1.65 16.68
C MET A 65 1.48 2.07 16.82
N GLY A 66 0.53 1.27 16.31
CA GLY A 66 -0.90 1.57 16.32
C GLY A 66 -1.33 2.70 15.38
N ILE A 67 -0.47 3.06 14.41
CA ILE A 67 -0.73 4.13 13.43
C ILE A 67 -1.54 3.56 12.26
N LEU A 68 -1.14 2.39 11.76
CA LEU A 68 -1.94 1.60 10.85
C LEU A 68 -2.70 0.54 11.63
N ASN A 69 -3.93 0.25 11.21
CA ASN A 69 -4.71 -0.85 11.74
C ASN A 69 -4.87 -1.93 10.65
N GLU A 70 -5.18 -3.15 11.08
CA GLU A 70 -5.41 -4.31 10.22
C GLU A 70 -6.84 -4.36 9.65
N GLU A 71 -7.58 -3.24 9.69
CA GLU A 71 -8.93 -3.20 9.14
C GLU A 71 -8.93 -3.51 7.65
N GLU A 72 -9.96 -4.24 7.23
CA GLU A 72 -10.21 -4.53 5.83
C GLU A 72 -10.38 -3.23 5.03
N ILE A 73 -9.79 -3.23 3.83
CA ILE A 73 -9.88 -2.15 2.88
C ILE A 73 -11.19 -2.31 2.11
N THR A 74 -12.11 -1.39 2.37
CA THR A 74 -13.42 -1.28 1.70
C THR A 74 -13.40 -0.09 0.74
N HIS A 75 -14.38 -0.02 -0.17
CA HIS A 75 -14.57 1.14 -1.05
C HIS A 75 -14.62 2.47 -0.27
N GLU A 76 -15.16 2.47 0.95
CA GLU A 76 -15.31 3.67 1.78
C GLU A 76 -13.99 4.17 2.36
N ASN A 77 -13.04 3.28 2.65
CA ASN A 77 -11.77 3.61 3.31
C ASN A 77 -10.54 3.50 2.39
N ALA A 78 -10.66 2.88 1.22
CA ALA A 78 -9.53 2.55 0.33
C ALA A 78 -8.67 3.76 -0.03
N GLN A 79 -9.29 4.91 -0.33
CA GLN A 79 -8.57 6.14 -0.64
C GLN A 79 -7.74 6.65 0.55
N SER A 80 -8.30 6.64 1.76
CA SER A 80 -7.58 7.07 2.96
C SER A 80 -6.41 6.14 3.27
N LYS A 81 -6.65 4.83 3.21
CA LYS A 81 -5.61 3.80 3.38
C LYS A 81 -4.51 3.91 2.34
N PHE A 82 -4.85 4.21 1.09
CA PHE A 82 -3.88 4.41 0.01
C PHE A 82 -2.98 5.60 0.27
N VAL A 83 -3.53 6.73 0.72
CA VAL A 83 -2.73 7.91 1.09
C VAL A 83 -1.75 7.59 2.22
N GLN A 84 -2.18 6.80 3.21
CA GLN A 84 -1.31 6.34 4.30
C GLN A 84 -0.20 5.41 3.79
N MET A 85 -0.48 4.49 2.86
CA MET A 85 0.56 3.65 2.26
C MET A 85 1.53 4.50 1.40
N ARG A 86 1.00 5.44 0.61
CA ARG A 86 1.82 6.29 -0.26
C ARG A 86 2.75 7.22 0.52
N SER A 87 2.37 7.66 1.72
CA SER A 87 3.24 8.49 2.56
C SER A 87 4.47 7.75 3.10
N LEU A 88 4.46 6.41 3.09
CA LEU A 88 5.63 5.57 3.41
C LEU A 88 6.62 5.47 2.25
N LEU A 89 6.18 5.76 1.03
CA LEU A 89 7.00 5.66 -0.17
C LEU A 89 7.81 6.94 -0.42
N PRO A 90 9.03 6.83 -0.96
CA PRO A 90 9.81 8.01 -1.35
C PRO A 90 9.08 8.84 -2.42
N ALA A 91 9.35 10.15 -2.44
CA ALA A 91 8.71 11.11 -3.36
C ALA A 91 9.08 10.84 -4.83
#